data_AF-A0A3C1KIS6-F1
#
_entry.id   AF-A0A3C1KIS6-F1
#
_cell.length_a   1.000
_cell.length_b   1.000
_cell.length_c   1.000
_cell.angle_alpha   90.00
_cell.angle_beta   90.00
_cell.angle_gamma   90.00
#
_symmetry.space_group_name_H-M   'P 1'
#
loop_
_entity.id
_entity.type
_entity.pdbx_description
1 polymer ?
#
loop_
_entity_poly.entity_id
_entity_poly.type
_entity_poly.pdbx_seq_one_letter_code
_entity_poly.pdbx_strand_id
1 'polypeptide(L)' 'MTKEILMVAEAVSNEKGVSEDIIFEAIELALATATKKRYDEDADIEVTIDRK' A
#
# COMPACT_ATOMS: atom_id res chain seq x y z
N MET A 1 -11.16 -7.59 12.72
CA MET A 1 -9.91 -7.66 11.93
C MET A 1 -9.59 -6.26 11.45
N THR A 2 -8.34 -5.85 11.58
CA THR A 2 -7.83 -4.47 11.46
C THR A 2 -8.05 -3.92 10.04
N LYS A 3 -9.16 -3.20 9.83
CA LYS A 3 -9.45 -2.41 8.61
C LYS A 3 -8.73 -1.04 8.62
N GLU A 4 -7.67 -0.91 9.41
CA GLU A 4 -7.00 0.37 9.64
C GLU A 4 -6.40 0.93 8.36
N ILE A 5 -5.84 0.07 7.49
CA ILE A 5 -5.32 0.49 6.19
C ILE A 5 -6.44 1.07 5.30
N LEU A 6 -7.61 0.44 5.28
CA LEU A 6 -8.76 0.92 4.50
C LEU A 6 -9.25 2.28 5.03
N MET A 7 -9.35 2.42 6.36
CA MET A 7 -9.77 3.68 6.98
C MET A 7 -8.76 4.82 6.75
N VAL A 8 -7.46 4.52 6.77
CA VAL A 8 -6.41 5.51 6.49
C VAL A 8 -6.43 5.91 5.02
N ALA A 9 -6.64 4.97 4.09
CA ALA A 9 -6.75 5.28 2.67
C ALA A 9 -7.96 6.18 2.39
N GLU A 10 -9.12 5.87 2.96
CA GLU A 10 -10.34 6.68 2.85
C GLU A 10 -10.15 8.09 3.44
N ALA A 11 -9.54 8.20 4.63
CA ALA A 11 -9.29 9.49 5.28
C ALA A 11 -8.34 10.38 4.44
N VAL A 12 -7.25 9.80 3.94
CA VAL A 12 -6.26 10.54 3.14
C VAL A 12 -6.84 10.92 1.77
N SER A 13 -7.66 10.06 1.17
CA SER A 13 -8.39 10.34 -0.07
C SER A 13 -9.29 11.56 0.10
N ASN A 14 -10.10 11.57 1.14
CA ASN A 14 -11.03 12.66 1.45
C ASN A 14 -10.30 13.97 1.79
N GLU A 15 -9.14 13.91 2.44
CA GLU A 15 -8.42 15.11 2.87
C GLU A 15 -7.52 15.72 1.80
N LYS A 16 -6.93 14.90 0.92
CA LYS A 16 -6.00 15.35 -0.12
C LYS A 16 -6.62 15.37 -1.52
N GLY A 17 -7.83 14.86 -1.70
CA GLY A 17 -8.49 14.75 -3.00
C GLY A 17 -7.77 13.77 -3.93
N VAL A 18 -7.09 12.76 -3.37
CA VAL A 18 -6.32 11.77 -4.11
C VAL A 18 -7.14 10.48 -4.17
N SER A 19 -7.22 9.83 -5.33
CA SER A 19 -7.96 8.58 -5.45
C SER A 19 -7.41 7.51 -4.49
N GLU A 20 -8.31 6.75 -3.87
CA GLU A 20 -7.95 5.60 -3.03
C GLU A 20 -7.03 4.62 -3.77
N ASP A 21 -7.22 4.44 -5.07
CA ASP A 21 -6.35 3.59 -5.92
C ASP A 21 -4.88 4.02 -5.87
N ILE A 22 -4.61 5.32 -5.97
CA ILE A 22 -3.26 5.89 -5.92
C ILE A 22 -2.65 5.69 -4.53
N ILE A 23 -3.48 5.77 -3.49
CA ILE A 23 -3.02 5.56 -2.11
C ILE A 23 -2.66 4.09 -1.90
N PHE A 24 -3.50 3.16 -2.39
CA PHE A 24 -3.21 1.73 -2.33
C PHE A 24 -1.94 1.37 -3.11
N GLU A 25 -1.79 1.86 -4.34
CA GLU A 25 -0.57 1.67 -5.13
C GLU A 25 0.68 2.19 -4.41
N ALA A 26 0.59 3.35 -3.76
CA ALA A 26 1.70 3.91 -3.00
C ALA A 26 2.06 3.04 -1.77
N ILE A 27 1.06 2.50 -1.07
CA ILE A 27 1.27 1.62 0.07
C ILE A 27 1.84 0.26 -0.39
N GLU A 28 1.31 -0.32 -1.46
CA GLU A 28 1.80 -1.56 -2.06
C GLU A 28 3.26 -1.42 -2.47
N LEU A 29 3.61 -0.34 -3.17
CA LEU A 29 4.99 -0.05 -3.56
C LEU A 29 5.91 0.14 -2.34
N ALA A 30 5.43 0.84 -1.31
CA ALA A 30 6.20 1.04 -0.08
C ALA A 30 6.47 -0.29 0.64
N LEU A 31 5.46 -1.16 0.73
CA LEU A 31 5.58 -2.50 1.32
C LEU A 31 6.49 -3.40 0.49
N ALA A 32 6.34 -3.40 -0.84
CA ALA A 32 7.21 -4.15 -1.75
C ALA A 32 8.67 -3.71 -1.59
N THR A 33 8.92 -2.39 -1.55
CA THR A 33 10.25 -1.82 -1.35
C THR A 33 10.82 -2.16 0.03
N ALA A 34 10.02 -2.05 1.08
CA ALA A 34 10.44 -2.39 2.45
C ALA A 34 10.76 -3.87 2.60
N THR A 35 9.96 -4.72 1.95
CA THR A 35 10.15 -6.17 1.95
C THR A 35 11.38 -6.53 1.12
N LYS A 36 11.59 -5.88 -0.03
CA LYS A 36 12.76 -6.12 -0.90
C LYS A 36 14.08 -5.95 -0.16
N LYS A 37 14.17 -5.01 0.79
CA LYS A 37 15.36 -4.83 1.64
C LYS A 37 15.68 -6.03 2.56
N ARG A 38 14.75 -6.95 2.76
CA ARG A 38 14.93 -8.17 3.58
C ARG A 38 15.32 -9.40 2.76
N TYR A 39 15.28 -9.30 1.43
CA TYR A 39 15.63 -10.37 0.51
C TYR A 39 16.84 -9.92 -0.33
N ASP A 40 17.64 -10.86 -0.85
CA ASP A 40 18.86 -10.59 -1.61
C ASP A 40 18.60 -9.75 -2.88
N GLU A 41 19.68 -9.18 -3.43
CA GLU A 41 19.65 -8.38 -4.65
C GLU A 41 18.97 -9.18 -5.79
N ASP A 42 17.98 -8.55 -6.42
CA ASP A 42 17.09 -9.06 -7.48
C ASP A 42 15.82 -9.84 -7.09
N ALA A 43 15.38 -9.79 -5.83
CA ALA A 43 14.03 -10.26 -5.50
C ALA A 43 12.94 -9.35 -6.12
N ASP A 44 12.11 -9.92 -7.00
CA ASP A 44 10.86 -9.31 -7.47
C ASP A 44 9.75 -9.57 -6.45
N ILE A 45 9.30 -8.51 -5.80
CA ILE A 45 8.28 -8.56 -4.76
C ILE A 45 7.07 -7.78 -5.23
N GLU A 46 5.94 -8.48 -5.29
CA GLU A 46 4.64 -7.90 -5.55
C GLU A 46 3.82 -7.93 -4.25
N VAL A 47 3.14 -6.82 -3.95
CA VAL A 47 2.24 -6.70 -2.81
C VAL A 47 0.90 -6.27 -3.35
N THR A 48 -0.15 -7.01 -2.99
CA THR A 48 -1.53 -6.69 -3.36
C THR A 48 -2.36 -6.54 -2.10
N ILE A 49 -3.03 -5.41 -1.94
CA ILE A 49 -3.95 -5.13 -0.86
C ILE A 49 -5.36 -5.51 -1.31
N ASP A 50 -5.98 -6.47 -0.62
CA ASP A 50 -7.40 -6.77 -0.83
C ASP A 50 -8.25 -5.60 -0.34
N ARG A 51 -9.13 -5.13 -1.22
CA ARG A 51 -9.99 -3.96 -1.01
C ARG A 51 -11.40 -4.34 -0.53
N LYS A 52 -11.68 -5.63 -0.31
CA LYS A 52 -12.98 -6.16 0.19
C LYS A 52 -13.08 -6.29 1.71
#